data_AF-U2S7N0-F1
#
_entry.id   AF-U2S7N0-F1
#
_cell.length_a   1.000
_cell.length_b   1.000
_cell.length_c   1.000
_cell.angle_alpha   90.00
_cell.angle_beta   90.00
_cell.angle_gamma   90.00
#
_symmetry.space_group_name_H-M   'P 1'
#
loop_
_entity.id
_entity.type
_entity.pdbx_description
1 polymer ?
#
loop_
_entity_poly.entity_id
_entity_poly.type
_entity_poly.pdbx_seq_one_letter_code
_entity_poly.pdbx_strand_id
1 'polypeptide(L)'
;MAGRGVLPSVGRAGGCCGSAAAESFTAVSGKELVNRGVRSARDHAIRDVTARTGSRCDHERLHSAIDHRTPDQVDTEWRQQHKAAARDHPSTTA
;
A
#
# COMPACT_ATOMS: atom_id res chain seq x y z
N MET A 1 3.47 -17.63 9.95
CA MET A 1 4.29 -16.40 9.88
C MET A 1 5.78 -16.68 10.05
N ALA A 2 6.20 -17.39 11.12
CA ALA A 2 7.62 -17.62 11.41
C ALA A 2 8.44 -18.27 10.27
N GLY A 3 7.86 -19.19 9.49
CA GLY A 3 8.58 -19.86 8.39
C GLY A 3 8.80 -19.05 7.10
N ARG A 4 8.37 -17.78 7.04
CA ARG A 4 8.51 -16.92 5.83
C ARG A 4 9.46 -15.73 6.02
N GLY A 5 10.14 -15.63 7.17
CA GLY A 5 11.02 -14.49 7.48
C GLY A 5 10.28 -13.17 7.76
N VAL A 6 8.96 -13.22 8.00
CA VAL A 6 8.17 -12.03 8.35
C VAL A 6 8.21 -11.82 9.87
N LEU A 7 8.73 -10.68 10.29
CA LEU A 7 8.78 -10.29 11.70
C LEU A 7 7.41 -9.79 12.18
N PRO A 8 7.00 -10.12 13.42
CA PRO A 8 5.78 -9.58 14.00
C PRO A 8 5.90 -8.07 14.22
N SER A 9 4.74 -7.40 14.25
CA SER A 9 4.68 -5.96 14.56
C SER A 9 5.25 -5.68 15.95
N VAL A 10 6.02 -4.61 16.07
CA VAL A 10 6.56 -4.10 17.34
C VAL A 10 5.66 -3.03 17.97
N GLY A 11 4.55 -2.68 17.31
CA GLY A 11 3.61 -1.66 17.77
C GLY A 11 2.68 -2.16 18.88
N ARG A 12 2.20 -1.24 19.72
CA ARG A 12 1.16 -1.54 20.73
C ARG A 12 -0.16 -1.90 20.04
N ALA A 13 -0.74 -3.04 20.39
CA ALA A 13 -2.07 -3.42 19.94
C ALA A 13 -3.10 -2.32 20.30
N GLY A 14 -3.97 -1.99 19.35
CA GLY A 14 -4.94 -0.90 19.47
C GLY A 14 -4.37 0.50 19.17
N GLY A 15 -3.10 0.63 18.79
CA GLY A 15 -2.55 1.88 18.25
C GLY A 15 -2.93 2.09 16.78
N CYS A 16 -3.62 3.18 16.46
CA CYS A 16 -4.09 3.47 15.10
C CYS A 16 -3.01 4.02 14.16
N CYS A 17 -1.87 4.51 14.68
CA CYS A 17 -0.84 5.11 13.84
C CYS A 17 -0.31 4.16 12.75
N GLY A 18 -0.22 2.86 13.06
CA GLY A 18 0.23 1.84 12.10
C GLY A 18 -0.76 1.60 10.95
N SER A 19 -2.05 1.86 11.16
CA SER A 19 -3.12 1.69 10.16
C SER A 19 -3.59 3.01 9.53
N ALA A 20 -3.24 4.16 10.12
CA ALA A 20 -3.79 5.47 9.76
C ALA A 20 -3.69 5.80 8.26
N ALA A 21 -2.57 5.47 7.62
CA ALA A 21 -2.40 5.70 6.18
C ALA A 21 -3.38 4.86 5.34
N ALA A 22 -3.54 3.58 5.67
CA ALA A 22 -4.49 2.69 5.00
C ALA A 22 -5.94 3.12 5.26
N GLU A 23 -6.27 3.51 6.50
CA GLU A 23 -7.61 4.00 6.86
C GLU A 23 -7.98 5.26 6.08
N SER A 24 -7.07 6.25 6.02
CA SER A 24 -7.27 7.47 5.24
C SER A 24 -7.50 7.18 3.75
N PHE A 25 -6.69 6.27 3.16
CA PHE A 25 -6.85 5.85 1.78
C PHE A 25 -8.20 5.19 1.52
N THR A 26 -8.63 4.28 2.39
CA THR A 26 -9.93 3.60 2.26
C THR A 26 -11.11 4.57 2.40
N ALA A 27 -11.01 5.57 3.27
CA ALA A 27 -12.02 6.61 3.42
C ALA A 27 -12.17 7.48 2.15
N VAL A 28 -11.07 7.87 1.52
CA VAL A 28 -11.08 8.58 0.23
C VAL A 28 -11.66 7.70 -0.86
N SER A 29 -11.19 6.45 -0.96
CA SER A 29 -11.66 5.50 -1.97
C SER A 29 -13.16 5.25 -1.87
N GLY A 30 -13.69 5.11 -0.65
CA GLY A 30 -15.14 4.97 -0.41
C GLY A 30 -15.94 6.17 -0.93
N LYS A 31 -15.50 7.40 -0.63
CA LYS A 31 -16.16 8.62 -1.13
C LYS A 31 -16.13 8.73 -2.66
N GLU A 32 -15.04 8.32 -3.28
CA GLU A 32 -14.88 8.52 -4.72
C GLU A 32 -15.38 7.35 -5.59
N LEU A 33 -15.55 6.14 -5.04
CA LEU A 33 -16.04 4.94 -5.74
C LEU A 33 -17.46 4.56 -5.34
N VAL A 34 -17.72 4.40 -4.04
CA VAL A 34 -18.99 3.87 -3.52
C VAL A 34 -20.12 4.89 -3.69
N ASN A 35 -19.83 6.18 -3.53
CA ASN A 35 -20.84 7.23 -3.66
C ASN A 35 -21.13 7.71 -5.10
N ARG A 36 -20.44 7.18 -6.13
CA ARG A 36 -20.61 7.64 -7.53
C ARG A 36 -21.36 6.66 -8.44
N GLY A 37 -21.65 5.44 -8.01
CA GLY A 37 -22.42 4.50 -8.82
C GLY A 37 -22.83 3.25 -8.07
N VAL A 38 -24.05 2.76 -8.34
CA VAL A 38 -24.52 1.47 -7.84
C VAL A 38 -23.76 0.36 -8.55
N ARG A 39 -23.25 -0.61 -7.79
CA ARG A 39 -22.61 -1.81 -8.31
C ARG A 39 -23.52 -3.00 -8.05
N SER A 40 -23.92 -3.64 -9.14
CA SER A 40 -24.91 -4.73 -9.12
C SER A 40 -24.38 -5.99 -8.44
N ALA A 41 -23.06 -6.16 -8.37
CA ALA A 41 -22.42 -7.33 -7.78
C ALA A 41 -21.11 -6.95 -7.06
N ARG A 42 -20.79 -7.68 -5.98
CA ARG A 42 -19.58 -7.51 -5.19
C ARG A 42 -18.30 -7.62 -6.03
N ASP A 43 -18.26 -8.57 -6.96
CA ASP A 43 -17.08 -8.80 -7.80
C ASP A 43 -16.77 -7.63 -8.73
N HIS A 44 -17.82 -6.94 -9.22
CA HIS A 44 -17.64 -5.74 -10.02
C HIS A 44 -17.09 -4.58 -9.18
N ALA A 45 -17.57 -4.42 -7.95
CA ALA A 45 -17.03 -3.43 -7.03
C ALA A 45 -15.56 -3.70 -6.68
N ILE A 46 -15.17 -4.96 -6.46
CA ILE A 46 -13.78 -5.34 -6.20
C ILE A 46 -12.90 -5.01 -7.41
N ARG A 47 -13.31 -5.41 -8.62
CA ARG A 47 -12.56 -5.12 -9.84
C ARG A 47 -12.36 -3.62 -10.07
N ASP A 48 -13.39 -2.82 -9.83
CA ASP A 48 -13.31 -1.37 -9.98
C ASP A 48 -12.38 -0.72 -8.95
N VAL A 49 -12.44 -1.17 -7.70
CA VAL A 49 -11.51 -0.70 -6.65
C VAL A 49 -10.07 -1.05 -7.04
N THR A 50 -9.81 -2.31 -7.42
CA THR A 50 -8.47 -2.76 -7.79
C THR A 50 -7.94 -2.03 -9.03
N ALA A 51 -8.76 -1.89 -10.08
CA ALA A 51 -8.38 -1.19 -11.30
C ALA A 51 -8.04 0.27 -11.01
N ARG A 52 -8.83 0.94 -10.16
CA ARG A 52 -8.57 2.33 -9.78
C ARG A 52 -7.32 2.48 -8.92
N THR A 53 -7.07 1.60 -7.95
CA THR A 53 -5.87 1.67 -7.12
C THR A 53 -4.63 1.55 -8.00
N GLY A 54 -4.54 0.48 -8.81
CA GLY A 54 -3.38 0.26 -9.66
C GLY A 54 -3.20 1.35 -10.72
N SER A 55 -4.20 1.62 -11.56
CA SER A 55 -4.00 2.56 -12.68
C SER A 55 -3.92 4.00 -12.19
N ARG A 56 -4.86 4.43 -11.34
CA ARG A 56 -5.02 5.84 -10.99
C ARG A 56 -4.20 6.23 -9.78
N CYS A 57 -4.31 5.49 -8.67
CA CYS A 57 -3.68 5.90 -7.43
C CYS A 57 -2.17 5.64 -7.41
N ASP A 58 -1.71 4.52 -7.98
CA ASP A 58 -0.30 4.14 -7.94
C ASP A 58 0.51 4.76 -9.09
N HIS A 59 -0.05 4.84 -10.31
CA HIS A 59 0.70 5.28 -11.51
C HIS A 59 0.37 6.68 -12.06
N GLU A 60 -0.83 7.23 -11.81
CA GLU A 60 -1.24 8.52 -12.42
C GLU A 60 -1.30 9.68 -11.43
N ARG A 61 -1.74 9.42 -10.20
CA ARG A 61 -2.04 10.48 -9.24
C ARG A 61 -0.75 10.97 -8.60
N LEU A 62 -0.56 12.29 -8.62
CA LEU A 62 0.55 12.96 -7.95
C LEU A 62 0.16 13.28 -6.51
N HIS A 63 1.09 13.05 -5.58
CA HIS A 63 0.87 13.25 -4.16
C HIS A 63 1.81 14.35 -3.62
N SER A 64 1.24 15.41 -3.06
CA SER A 64 2.02 16.53 -2.50
C SER A 64 2.93 16.11 -1.34
N ALA A 65 2.56 15.07 -0.60
CA ALA A 65 3.38 14.51 0.48
C ALA A 65 4.67 13.82 0.00
N ILE A 66 4.77 13.52 -1.31
CA ILE A 66 5.93 12.90 -1.95
C ILE A 66 6.39 13.74 -3.15
N ASP A 67 6.50 15.05 -2.93
CA ASP A 67 7.03 16.01 -3.91
C ASP A 67 6.30 15.97 -5.26
N HIS A 68 4.99 15.75 -5.25
CA HIS A 68 4.16 15.63 -6.44
C HIS A 68 4.63 14.54 -7.41
N ARG A 69 5.13 13.43 -6.86
CA ARG A 69 5.41 12.19 -7.61
C ARG A 69 4.30 11.18 -7.44
N THR A 70 4.34 10.15 -8.27
CA THR A 70 3.44 8.99 -8.13
C THR A 70 3.99 8.03 -7.08
N PRO A 71 3.13 7.30 -6.33
CA PRO A 71 3.58 6.31 -5.36
C PRO A 71 4.49 5.24 -5.98
N ASP A 72 4.19 4.77 -7.19
CA ASP A 72 4.99 3.76 -7.91
C ASP A 72 6.41 4.23 -8.21
N GLN A 73 6.58 5.50 -8.64
CA GLN A 73 7.90 6.09 -8.86
C GLN A 73 8.72 6.11 -7.58
N VAL A 74 8.13 6.55 -6.48
CA VAL A 74 8.84 6.69 -5.19
C VAL A 74 9.18 5.32 -4.61
N ASP A 75 8.26 4.34 -4.67
CA ASP A 75 8.55 2.97 -4.26
C ASP A 75 9.65 2.35 -5.12
N THR A 76 9.57 2.53 -6.44
CA THR A 76 10.60 2.02 -7.36
C THR A 76 11.97 2.64 -7.06
N GLU A 77 12.08 3.97 -6.96
CA GLU A 77 13.33 4.65 -6.62
C GLU A 77 13.88 4.16 -5.26
N TRP A 78 13.01 4.08 -4.24
CA TRP A 78 13.39 3.62 -2.92
C TRP A 78 13.94 2.18 -2.94
N ARG A 79 13.26 1.25 -3.63
CA ARG A 79 13.70 -0.14 -3.80
C ARG A 79 15.04 -0.23 -4.53
N GLN A 80 15.26 0.63 -5.52
CA GLN A 80 16.51 0.64 -6.29
C GLN A 80 17.67 1.16 -5.46
N GLN A 81 17.44 2.16 -4.59
CA GLN A 81 18.44 2.67 -3.65
C GLN A 81 18.78 1.66 -2.55
N HIS A 82 17.78 0.92 -2.05
CA HIS A 82 17.94 -0.04 -0.95
C HIS A 82 18.22 -1.48 -1.40
N LYS A 83 18.47 -1.69 -2.70
CA LYS A 83 18.76 -3.01 -3.29
C LYS A 83 20.02 -3.67 -2.69
N ALA A 84 20.92 -2.89 -2.08
CA ALA A 84 22.09 -3.40 -1.37
C ALA A 84 21.77 -3.93 0.04
N ALA A 85 20.78 -3.36 0.74
CA ALA A 85 20.47 -3.71 2.13
C ALA A 85 19.79 -5.09 2.30
N ALA A 86 19.30 -5.69 1.21
CA ALA A 86 18.64 -7.00 1.24
C ALA A 86 19.61 -8.19 1.16
N ARG A 87 20.89 -7.98 0.82
CA ARG A 87 21.87 -9.07 0.64
C ARG A 87 22.70 -9.42 1.89
N ASP A 88 22.68 -8.57 2.92
CA ASP A 88 23.54 -8.72 4.11
C ASP A 88 22.84 -9.39 5.31
N HIS A 89 21.80 -10.20 5.10
CA HIS A 89 21.35 -11.11 6.15
C HIS A 89 22.13 -12.43 6.04
N PRO A 90 23.23 -12.64 6.80
CA PRO A 90 23.81 -13.96 6.89
C PRO A 90 22.75 -14.90 7.45
N SER A 91 22.49 -15.98 6.71
CA SER A 91 21.69 -17.10 7.18
C SER A 91 22.41 -17.73 8.36
N THR A 92 22.12 -17.28 9.58
CA THR A 92 22.53 -17.99 10.79
C THR A 92 21.53 -19.11 11.02
N THR A 93 21.84 -20.24 10.41
CA THR A 93 21.35 -21.57 10.79
C THR A 93 21.93 -21.94 12.15
N ALA A 94 21.07 -22.27 13.11
CA ALA A 94 21.34 -23.18 14.23
C ALA A 94 20.01 -23.74 14.75
#